data_AF-A0A3A5AT49-F1
#
_entry.id   AF-A0A3A5AT49-F1
#
_cell.length_a   1.000
_cell.length_b   1.000
_cell.length_c   1.000
_cell.angle_alpha   90.00
_cell.angle_beta   90.00
_cell.angle_gamma   90.00
#
_symmetry.space_group_name_H-M   'P 1'
#
loop_
_entity.id
_entity.type
_entity.pdbx_description
1 polymer ?
#
loop_
_entity_poly.entity_id
_entity_poly.type
_entity_poly.pdbx_seq_one_letter_code
_entity_poly.pdbx_strand_id
1 'polypeptide(L)'
;MSDKLRVLVLDDEESIRYSLRRFLKDSGFVVTTASRSEEAKALVLEKEFEAAVVDRILSDGQDGMDFVRYLKERQPDCESIVISAFPSFESAKEPLICQTFAYVPKPFRKSEICRVVQEAARQGATNKERKNSEDRSSETTVTPRNERDLPSVAGKVEQRRAIEERAEVVDTMGAAAQVLESANRGVADKEGKYLTFTLAKEDFGIGILKIKEIIGMMPITKVPRCPEFVRGVINLRGRVIPVLDLRMRFGVNAAEYTERTCIVVVEVDSGSGNLMVGLIVDSVSEVLNIKAEEIEETPAFGAKVDTDYILGMAKISGGVKILLNIDSALNVEDIARLKAL
;
A
#
# COMPACT_ATOMS: atom_id res chain seq x y z
N MET A 1 14.44 -22.44 -20.73
CA MET A 1 13.47 -21.32 -20.88
C MET A 1 13.01 -20.99 -19.48
N SER A 2 13.15 -19.74 -19.02
CA SER A 2 12.62 -19.37 -17.70
C SER A 2 11.13 -19.63 -17.70
N ASP A 3 10.64 -20.43 -16.76
CA ASP A 3 9.22 -20.73 -16.66
C ASP A 3 8.50 -19.41 -16.37
N LYS A 4 7.58 -19.02 -17.25
CA LYS A 4 6.91 -17.72 -17.11
C LYS A 4 5.81 -17.87 -16.06
N LEU A 5 5.83 -16.99 -15.07
CA LEU A 5 4.82 -16.93 -14.02
C LEU A 5 3.42 -16.69 -14.62
N ARG A 6 2.47 -17.51 -14.22
CA ARG A 6 1.08 -17.53 -14.65
C ARG A 6 0.22 -16.76 -13.64
N VAL A 7 -0.54 -15.81 -14.16
CA VAL A 7 -1.45 -14.98 -13.37
C VAL A 7 -2.87 -15.14 -13.86
N LEU A 8 -3.80 -15.41 -12.94
CA LEU A 8 -5.23 -15.38 -13.19
C LEU A 8 -5.77 -13.98 -12.89
N VAL A 9 -6.66 -13.45 -13.73
CA VAL A 9 -7.40 -12.21 -13.46
C VAL A 9 -8.89 -12.53 -13.52
N LEU A 10 -9.60 -12.33 -12.41
CA LEU A 10 -11.04 -12.44 -12.30
C LEU A 10 -11.62 -11.04 -12.04
N ASP A 11 -12.31 -10.51 -13.04
CA ASP A 11 -12.98 -9.20 -12.96
C ASP A 11 -14.11 -9.23 -13.98
N ASP A 12 -15.30 -8.79 -13.64
CA ASP A 12 -16.47 -8.82 -14.52
C ASP A 12 -16.51 -7.63 -15.50
N GLU A 13 -15.74 -6.57 -15.24
CA GLU A 13 -15.61 -5.42 -16.10
C GLU A 13 -14.58 -5.67 -17.23
N GLU A 14 -15.04 -5.62 -18.48
CA GLU A 14 -14.17 -5.86 -19.65
C GLU A 14 -13.01 -4.85 -19.74
N SER A 15 -13.27 -3.60 -19.39
CA SER A 15 -12.28 -2.51 -19.44
C SER A 15 -11.09 -2.79 -18.49
N ILE A 16 -11.39 -3.32 -17.31
CA ILE A 16 -10.42 -3.61 -16.26
C ILE A 16 -9.66 -4.89 -16.61
N ARG A 17 -10.37 -5.96 -17.02
CA ARG A 17 -9.73 -7.18 -17.53
C ARG A 17 -8.75 -6.87 -18.67
N TYR A 18 -9.16 -6.05 -19.63
CA TYR A 18 -8.33 -5.67 -20.77
C TYR A 18 -7.07 -4.95 -20.31
N SER A 19 -7.22 -3.98 -19.42
CA SER A 19 -6.11 -3.16 -18.89
C SER A 19 -5.12 -4.01 -18.10
N LEU A 20 -5.60 -4.82 -17.15
CA LEU A 20 -4.78 -5.73 -16.35
C LEU A 20 -4.05 -6.75 -17.22
N ARG A 21 -4.75 -7.38 -18.18
CA ARG A 21 -4.13 -8.33 -19.12
C ARG A 21 -2.99 -7.68 -19.89
N ARG A 22 -3.17 -6.45 -20.36
CA ARG A 22 -2.12 -5.71 -21.08
C ARG A 22 -0.94 -5.39 -20.17
N PHE A 23 -1.19 -4.78 -19.02
CA PHE A 23 -0.13 -4.36 -18.08
C PHE A 23 0.73 -5.54 -17.61
N LEU A 24 0.09 -6.66 -17.29
CA LEU A 24 0.77 -7.84 -16.78
C LEU A 24 1.49 -8.61 -17.90
N LYS A 25 0.94 -8.69 -19.11
CA LYS A 25 1.66 -9.26 -20.26
C LYS A 25 2.91 -8.45 -20.61
N ASP A 26 2.81 -7.12 -20.60
CA ASP A 26 3.95 -6.22 -20.79
C ASP A 26 5.04 -6.44 -19.72
N SER A 27 4.63 -6.91 -18.53
CA SER A 27 5.53 -7.21 -17.41
C SER A 27 6.08 -8.66 -17.44
N GLY A 28 5.78 -9.43 -18.50
CA GLY A 28 6.33 -10.78 -18.71
C GLY A 28 5.48 -11.94 -18.21
N PHE A 29 4.30 -11.69 -17.65
CA PHE A 29 3.40 -12.73 -17.14
C PHE A 29 2.62 -13.46 -18.25
N VAL A 30 2.30 -14.73 -18.00
CA VAL A 30 1.30 -15.47 -18.77
C VAL A 30 -0.06 -15.23 -18.11
N VAL A 31 -0.85 -14.33 -18.70
CA VAL A 31 -2.12 -13.89 -18.11
C VAL A 31 -3.30 -14.67 -18.69
N THR A 32 -4.07 -15.29 -17.81
CA THR A 32 -5.40 -15.86 -18.09
C THR A 32 -6.46 -15.00 -17.43
N THR A 33 -7.57 -14.74 -18.12
CA THR A 33 -8.64 -13.87 -17.62
C THR A 33 -9.95 -14.64 -17.55
N ALA A 34 -10.76 -14.36 -16.54
CA ALA A 34 -12.12 -14.84 -16.39
C ALA A 34 -13.05 -13.66 -16.09
N SER A 35 -14.25 -13.70 -16.63
CA SER A 35 -15.29 -12.69 -16.39
C SER A 35 -16.25 -13.05 -15.26
N ARG A 36 -16.26 -14.33 -14.86
CA ARG A 36 -17.17 -14.89 -13.87
C ARG A 36 -16.47 -15.89 -12.96
N SER A 37 -17.02 -16.06 -11.76
CA SER A 37 -16.50 -16.98 -10.74
C SER A 37 -16.48 -18.44 -11.21
N GLU A 38 -17.52 -18.90 -11.93
CA GLU A 38 -17.59 -20.28 -12.45
C GLU A 38 -16.50 -20.58 -13.48
N GLU A 39 -16.25 -19.63 -14.37
CA GLU A 39 -15.18 -19.69 -15.37
C GLU A 39 -13.81 -19.75 -14.69
N ALA A 40 -13.59 -18.89 -13.69
CA ALA A 40 -12.35 -18.86 -12.92
C ALA A 40 -12.13 -20.18 -12.14
N LYS A 41 -13.18 -20.74 -11.53
CA LYS A 41 -13.12 -22.04 -10.84
C LYS A 41 -12.75 -23.17 -11.79
N ALA A 42 -13.34 -23.22 -12.99
CA ALA A 42 -12.97 -24.21 -14.01
C ALA A 42 -11.49 -24.10 -14.42
N LEU A 43 -10.98 -22.88 -14.58
CA LEU A 43 -9.58 -22.63 -14.91
C LEU A 43 -8.61 -23.09 -13.79
N VAL A 44 -8.98 -22.91 -12.53
CA VAL A 44 -8.18 -23.35 -11.36
C VAL A 44 -8.09 -24.89 -11.29
N LEU A 45 -9.04 -25.62 -11.86
CA LEU A 45 -8.99 -27.09 -11.95
C LEU A 45 -8.08 -27.57 -13.08
N GLU A 46 -7.99 -26.80 -14.16
CA GLU A 46 -7.24 -27.17 -15.36
C GLU A 46 -5.77 -26.72 -15.30
N LYS A 47 -5.51 -25.57 -14.66
CA LYS A 47 -4.23 -24.86 -14.73
C LYS A 47 -3.81 -24.39 -13.36
N GLU A 48 -2.50 -24.38 -13.14
CA GLU A 48 -1.92 -23.77 -11.96
C GLU A 48 -1.54 -22.30 -12.17
N PHE A 49 -1.69 -21.50 -11.12
CA PHE A 49 -1.31 -20.09 -11.11
C PHE A 49 -0.37 -19.81 -9.95
N GLU A 50 0.53 -18.83 -10.13
CA GLU A 50 1.40 -18.36 -9.06
C GLU A 50 0.79 -17.15 -8.34
N ALA A 51 -0.03 -16.37 -9.05
CA ALA A 51 -0.87 -15.35 -8.45
C ALA A 51 -2.25 -15.26 -9.11
N ALA A 52 -3.22 -14.74 -8.36
CA ALA A 52 -4.55 -14.40 -8.87
C ALA A 52 -4.91 -12.96 -8.47
N VAL A 53 -5.44 -12.19 -9.41
CA VAL A 53 -5.99 -10.86 -9.19
C VAL A 53 -7.50 -10.97 -9.27
N VAL A 54 -8.22 -10.61 -8.21
CA VAL A 54 -9.64 -10.93 -8.02
C VAL A 54 -10.41 -9.67 -7.66
N ASP A 55 -11.40 -9.30 -8.45
CA ASP A 55 -12.32 -8.23 -8.07
C ASP A 55 -13.20 -8.65 -6.90
N ARG A 56 -13.38 -7.74 -5.94
CA ARG A 56 -14.16 -8.02 -4.72
C ARG A 56 -15.64 -8.21 -5.02
N ILE A 57 -16.20 -7.34 -5.85
CA ILE A 57 -17.65 -7.32 -6.13
C ILE A 57 -17.84 -7.69 -7.59
N LEU A 58 -18.39 -8.87 -7.85
CA LEU A 58 -18.73 -9.32 -9.20
C LEU A 58 -20.21 -9.00 -9.47
N SER A 59 -20.55 -8.49 -10.67
CA SER A 59 -21.91 -8.03 -11.04
C SER A 59 -23.02 -9.08 -10.94
N ASP A 60 -22.69 -10.37 -10.81
CA ASP A 60 -23.67 -11.43 -10.56
C ASP A 60 -24.07 -11.56 -9.08
N GLY A 61 -23.60 -10.65 -8.22
CA GLY A 61 -23.87 -10.64 -6.79
C GLY A 61 -22.98 -11.62 -6.01
N GLN A 62 -21.97 -12.20 -6.66
CA GLN A 62 -20.98 -13.04 -5.98
C GLN A 62 -19.88 -12.20 -5.33
N ASP A 63 -19.46 -12.64 -4.15
CA ASP A 63 -18.31 -12.09 -3.45
C ASP A 63 -17.02 -12.74 -3.99
N GLY A 64 -16.09 -11.94 -4.49
CA GLY A 64 -14.78 -12.39 -4.94
C GLY A 64 -13.99 -13.13 -3.85
N MET A 65 -14.29 -12.88 -2.57
CA MET A 65 -13.70 -13.61 -1.44
C MET A 65 -14.10 -15.09 -1.40
N ASP A 66 -15.28 -15.46 -1.90
CA ASP A 66 -15.67 -16.86 -2.04
C ASP A 66 -14.80 -17.58 -3.08
N PHE A 67 -14.44 -16.89 -4.15
CA PHE A 67 -13.46 -17.39 -5.10
C PHE A 67 -12.07 -17.51 -4.49
N VAL A 68 -11.62 -16.53 -3.70
CA VAL A 68 -10.33 -16.60 -2.99
C VAL A 68 -10.27 -17.81 -2.06
N ARG A 69 -11.33 -18.09 -1.29
CA ARG A 69 -11.41 -19.26 -0.42
C ARG A 69 -11.27 -20.56 -1.24
N TYR A 70 -12.02 -20.66 -2.33
CA TYR A 70 -11.94 -21.80 -3.25
C TYR A 70 -10.54 -21.96 -3.85
N LEU A 71 -9.90 -20.86 -4.27
CA LEU A 71 -8.56 -20.87 -4.83
C LEU A 71 -7.56 -21.42 -3.82
N LYS A 72 -7.61 -20.98 -2.56
CA LYS A 72 -6.69 -21.43 -1.51
C LYS A 72 -6.90 -22.89 -1.10
N GLU A 73 -8.12 -23.40 -1.17
CA GLU A 73 -8.40 -24.83 -0.96
C GLU A 73 -7.78 -25.72 -2.06
N ARG A 74 -7.70 -25.23 -3.31
CA ARG A 74 -7.19 -26.01 -4.45
C ARG A 74 -5.72 -25.76 -4.77
N GLN A 75 -5.28 -24.52 -4.62
CA GLN A 75 -3.92 -24.04 -4.91
C GLN A 75 -3.48 -23.14 -3.75
N PRO A 76 -3.14 -23.71 -2.59
CA PRO A 76 -2.76 -22.93 -1.39
C PRO A 76 -1.52 -22.05 -1.63
N ASP A 77 -0.64 -22.52 -2.52
CA ASP A 77 0.60 -21.84 -2.90
C ASP A 77 0.37 -20.67 -3.88
N CYS A 78 -0.82 -20.53 -4.47
CA CYS A 78 -1.16 -19.41 -5.33
C CYS A 78 -1.53 -18.19 -4.48
N GLU A 79 -0.85 -17.06 -4.69
CA GLU A 79 -1.14 -15.84 -3.93
C GLU A 79 -2.29 -15.04 -4.53
N SER A 80 -3.26 -14.66 -3.71
CA SER A 80 -4.42 -13.87 -4.15
C SER A 80 -4.25 -12.39 -3.83
N ILE A 81 -4.55 -11.54 -4.81
CA ILE A 81 -4.62 -10.08 -4.71
C ILE A 81 -6.07 -9.71 -4.96
N VAL A 82 -6.69 -8.99 -4.03
CA VAL A 82 -8.07 -8.55 -4.20
C VAL A 82 -8.07 -7.10 -4.66
N ILE A 83 -8.76 -6.83 -5.77
CA ILE A 83 -9.01 -5.48 -6.22
C ILE A 83 -10.40 -5.05 -5.71
N SER A 84 -10.53 -3.84 -5.16
CA SER A 84 -11.81 -3.38 -4.60
C SER A 84 -12.13 -1.96 -5.04
N ALA A 85 -13.38 -1.72 -5.45
CA ALA A 85 -13.94 -0.37 -5.56
C ALA A 85 -14.22 0.17 -4.15
N PHE A 86 -13.19 0.74 -3.51
CA PHE A 86 -13.16 1.16 -2.11
C PHE A 86 -13.37 0.03 -1.07
N PRO A 87 -12.69 0.08 0.08
CA PRO A 87 -13.07 -0.71 1.24
C PRO A 87 -14.23 0.00 1.96
N SER A 88 -15.45 -0.54 1.88
CA SER A 88 -16.50 -0.17 2.83
C SER A 88 -16.10 -0.69 4.22
N PHE A 89 -16.24 0.13 5.25
CA PHE A 89 -15.80 -0.14 6.63
C PHE A 89 -16.51 -1.35 7.31
N GLU A 90 -17.50 -1.98 6.68
CA GLU A 90 -17.98 -3.31 7.12
C GLU A 90 -16.95 -4.42 6.91
N SER A 91 -16.00 -4.22 6.00
CA SER A 91 -14.90 -5.14 5.71
C SER A 91 -13.80 -5.15 6.77
N ALA A 92 -13.76 -4.13 7.64
CA ALA A 92 -12.74 -4.00 8.69
C ALA A 92 -12.97 -4.96 9.87
N LYS A 93 -14.01 -5.82 9.81
CA LYS A 93 -14.21 -6.97 10.72
C LYS A 93 -13.90 -8.34 10.10
N GLU A 94 -13.47 -8.40 8.84
CA GLU A 94 -12.88 -9.61 8.24
C GLU A 94 -11.35 -9.80 8.41
N PRO A 95 -10.60 -9.15 9.34
CA PRO A 95 -9.17 -9.46 9.53
C PRO A 95 -8.82 -10.84 10.11
N LEU A 96 -9.77 -11.76 10.32
CA LEU A 96 -9.50 -13.04 11.00
C LEU A 96 -9.55 -14.32 10.16
N ILE A 97 -9.97 -14.32 8.87
CA ILE A 97 -10.19 -15.60 8.17
C ILE A 97 -9.54 -15.79 6.79
N CYS A 98 -9.22 -14.80 5.95
CA CYS A 98 -8.84 -15.10 4.56
C CYS A 98 -7.42 -14.69 4.14
N GLN A 99 -6.69 -15.68 3.62
CA GLN A 99 -5.27 -15.77 3.26
C GLN A 99 -4.88 -14.95 2.00
N THR A 100 -5.39 -13.72 1.85
CA THR A 100 -5.08 -12.85 0.71
C THR A 100 -3.73 -12.16 0.90
N PHE A 101 -2.93 -12.12 -0.17
CA PHE A 101 -1.60 -11.49 -0.20
C PHE A 101 -1.68 -9.97 -0.10
N ALA A 102 -2.57 -9.33 -0.87
CA ALA A 102 -2.74 -7.87 -0.86
C ALA A 102 -4.14 -7.43 -1.30
N TYR A 103 -4.52 -6.22 -0.91
CA TYR A 103 -5.69 -5.51 -1.44
C TYR A 103 -5.21 -4.31 -2.26
N VAL A 104 -5.79 -4.09 -3.44
CA VAL A 104 -5.47 -2.96 -4.32
C VAL A 104 -6.75 -2.16 -4.62
N PRO A 105 -6.81 -0.86 -4.30
CA PRO A 105 -8.00 -0.06 -4.58
C PRO A 105 -8.14 0.24 -6.09
N LYS A 106 -9.37 0.24 -6.61
CA LYS A 106 -9.72 0.85 -7.90
C LYS A 106 -10.04 2.35 -7.68
N PRO A 107 -9.53 3.27 -8.52
CA PRO A 107 -8.62 3.05 -9.63
C PRO A 107 -7.15 2.87 -9.18
N PHE A 108 -6.40 2.01 -9.88
CA PHE A 108 -4.98 1.72 -9.60
C PHE A 108 -4.08 2.17 -10.75
N ARG A 109 -2.81 2.49 -10.44
CA ARG A 109 -1.80 2.82 -11.46
C ARG A 109 -1.14 1.54 -12.01
N LYS A 110 -0.67 1.58 -13.27
CA LYS A 110 0.05 0.45 -13.91
C LYS A 110 1.24 -0.02 -13.06
N SER A 111 2.07 0.91 -12.58
CA SER A 111 3.28 0.58 -11.81
C SER A 111 2.96 -0.11 -10.48
N GLU A 112 1.89 0.32 -9.82
CA GLU A 112 1.43 -0.21 -8.54
C GLU A 112 0.94 -1.65 -8.68
N ILE A 113 -0.04 -1.90 -9.55
CA ILE A 113 -0.59 -3.25 -9.71
C ILE A 113 0.45 -4.23 -10.24
N CYS A 114 1.32 -3.81 -11.17
CA CYS A 114 2.40 -4.66 -11.66
C CYS A 114 3.39 -5.04 -10.56
N ARG A 115 3.75 -4.10 -9.67
CA ARG A 115 4.66 -4.38 -8.54
C ARG A 115 4.05 -5.40 -7.59
N VAL A 116 2.79 -5.20 -7.18
CA VAL A 116 2.09 -6.11 -6.25
C VAL A 116 1.95 -7.51 -6.86
N VAL A 117 1.55 -7.61 -8.13
CA VAL A 117 1.46 -8.90 -8.83
C VAL A 117 2.83 -9.58 -8.97
N GLN A 118 3.89 -8.82 -9.19
CA GLN A 118 5.25 -9.36 -9.27
C GLN A 118 5.74 -9.95 -7.95
N GLU A 119 5.45 -9.29 -6.84
CA GLU A 119 5.77 -9.77 -5.49
C GLU A 119 4.96 -11.03 -5.17
N ALA A 120 3.64 -11.00 -5.38
CA ALA A 120 2.75 -12.14 -5.15
C ALA A 120 3.15 -13.36 -5.98
N ALA A 121 3.39 -13.19 -7.28
CA ALA A 121 3.73 -14.30 -8.17
C ALA A 121 5.10 -14.90 -7.86
N ARG A 122 6.08 -14.10 -7.40
CA ARG A 122 7.37 -14.62 -6.91
C ARG A 122 7.19 -15.44 -5.66
N GLN A 123 6.40 -14.94 -4.70
CA GLN A 123 6.12 -15.67 -3.47
C GLN A 123 5.40 -16.99 -3.77
N GLY A 124 4.39 -16.98 -4.64
CA GLY A 124 3.68 -18.20 -5.04
C GLY A 124 4.59 -19.21 -5.75
N ALA A 125 5.51 -18.75 -6.60
CA ALA A 125 6.51 -19.63 -7.21
C ALA A 125 7.43 -20.27 -6.15
N THR A 126 7.95 -19.47 -5.21
CA THR A 126 8.78 -19.97 -4.10
C THR A 126 8.02 -20.97 -3.23
N ASN A 127 6.75 -20.73 -2.93
CA ASN A 127 5.91 -21.65 -2.16
C ASN A 127 5.78 -23.02 -2.87
N LYS A 128 5.53 -23.01 -4.18
CA LYS A 128 5.46 -24.23 -5.00
C LYS A 128 6.79 -24.97 -5.09
N GLU A 129 7.90 -24.26 -5.27
CA GLU A 129 9.24 -24.86 -5.29
C GLU A 129 9.56 -25.55 -3.96
N ARG A 130 9.22 -24.91 -2.83
CA ARG A 130 9.41 -25.46 -1.49
C ARG A 130 8.63 -26.76 -1.32
N LYS A 131 7.36 -26.79 -1.75
CA LYS A 131 6.50 -27.98 -1.70
C LYS A 131 7.01 -29.11 -2.59
N ASN A 132 7.41 -28.80 -3.84
CA ASN A 132 8.00 -29.79 -4.74
C ASN A 132 9.32 -30.36 -4.22
N SER A 133 10.10 -29.58 -3.45
CA SER A 133 11.31 -30.06 -2.78
C SER A 133 10.99 -30.95 -1.57
N GLU A 134 9.94 -30.65 -0.82
CA GLU A 134 9.49 -31.44 0.33
C GLU A 134 8.89 -32.79 -0.12
N ASP A 135 8.03 -32.78 -1.13
CA ASP A 135 7.42 -34.00 -1.68
C ASP A 135 8.47 -34.95 -2.30
N ARG A 136 9.52 -34.41 -2.95
CA ARG A 136 10.65 -35.20 -3.48
C ARG A 136 11.58 -35.76 -2.40
N SER A 137 11.60 -35.16 -1.20
CA SER A 137 12.42 -35.63 -0.08
C SER A 137 11.77 -36.78 0.69
N SER A 138 10.44 -36.93 0.59
CA SER A 138 9.70 -38.07 1.16
C SER A 138 9.73 -39.36 0.32
N GLU A 139 10.31 -39.35 -0.89
CA GLU A 139 10.26 -40.50 -1.81
C GLU A 139 11.59 -41.26 -2.00
N THR A 140 12.68 -40.89 -1.29
CA THR A 140 13.95 -41.64 -1.39
C THR A 140 14.15 -42.57 -0.19
N THR A 141 13.74 -43.82 -0.38
CA THR A 141 14.01 -44.94 0.52
C THR A 141 15.50 -45.31 0.47
N VAL A 142 16.18 -45.13 1.59
CA VAL A 142 17.29 -45.92 2.17
C VAL A 142 18.24 -46.66 1.22
N THR A 143 19.51 -46.23 1.18
CA THR A 143 20.67 -47.15 1.30
C THR A 143 21.79 -46.48 2.10
N PRO A 144 22.40 -47.16 3.10
CA PRO A 144 23.53 -46.59 3.87
C PRO A 144 24.87 -47.21 3.45
N ARG A 145 25.93 -46.39 3.31
CA ARG A 145 27.31 -46.76 3.71
C ARG A 145 28.36 -45.65 3.56
N ASN A 146 29.07 -45.44 4.68
CA ASN A 146 30.51 -45.24 4.90
C ASN A 146 31.29 -44.21 4.06
N GLU A 147 31.74 -43.11 4.65
CA GLU A 147 32.96 -42.93 5.49
C GLU A 147 34.17 -42.47 4.66
N ARG A 148 34.83 -41.39 5.14
CA ARG A 148 36.25 -41.03 4.94
C ARG A 148 36.59 -40.47 3.54
N ASP A 149 37.29 -39.35 3.33
CA ASP A 149 38.32 -38.62 4.08
C ASP A 149 38.39 -37.14 3.62
N LEU A 150 38.81 -36.24 4.51
CA LEU A 150 39.51 -34.97 4.21
C LEU A 150 40.99 -35.21 4.53
N PRO A 151 41.97 -34.69 3.77
CA PRO A 151 42.55 -33.37 4.13
C PRO A 151 43.15 -32.57 2.93
N SER A 152 43.00 -31.24 2.90
CA SER A 152 43.97 -30.19 3.30
C SER A 152 45.03 -29.74 2.27
N VAL A 153 44.97 -28.43 1.96
CA VAL A 153 46.04 -27.40 1.99
C VAL A 153 47.20 -27.42 0.96
N ALA A 154 47.56 -26.19 0.55
CA ALA A 154 48.77 -25.69 -0.14
C ALA A 154 48.67 -25.63 -1.68
N GLY A 155 49.11 -24.59 -2.40
CA GLY A 155 49.83 -23.38 -2.05
C GLY A 155 50.67 -22.90 -3.26
N LYS A 156 50.36 -21.70 -3.76
CA LYS A 156 51.21 -20.71 -4.47
C LYS A 156 51.83 -20.99 -5.86
N VAL A 157 52.04 -19.84 -6.55
CA VAL A 157 52.96 -19.49 -7.66
C VAL A 157 52.34 -19.58 -9.06
N GLU A 158 51.77 -18.50 -9.63
CA GLU A 158 52.34 -17.28 -10.27
C GLU A 158 53.00 -17.47 -11.66
N GLN A 159 52.76 -16.44 -12.51
CA GLN A 159 53.35 -16.07 -13.82
C GLN A 159 52.68 -16.63 -15.10
N ARG A 160 52.26 -15.84 -16.10
CA ARG A 160 52.73 -14.52 -16.60
C ARG A 160 51.68 -13.81 -17.51
N ARG A 161 51.59 -12.47 -17.36
CA ARG A 161 51.48 -11.36 -18.36
C ARG A 161 50.45 -11.45 -19.52
N ALA A 162 49.75 -10.41 -19.95
CA ALA A 162 49.73 -8.97 -19.70
C ALA A 162 48.49 -8.36 -20.40
N ILE A 163 48.21 -7.08 -20.10
CA ILE A 163 47.46 -6.05 -20.88
C ILE A 163 46.18 -5.57 -20.16
N GLU A 164 46.18 -4.27 -19.83
CA GLU A 164 45.06 -3.35 -19.53
C GLU A 164 44.45 -3.31 -18.11
N GLU A 165 45.21 -2.76 -17.15
CA GLU A 165 44.67 -2.03 -15.99
C GLU A 165 44.59 -0.52 -16.32
N ARG A 166 43.38 0.01 -16.55
CA ARG A 166 43.00 1.44 -16.41
C ARG A 166 41.52 1.62 -16.80
N ALA A 167 40.57 1.38 -15.87
CA ALA A 167 39.22 2.02 -15.85
C ALA A 167 38.24 1.53 -14.75
N GLU A 168 38.65 1.06 -13.57
CA GLU A 168 37.69 0.50 -12.57
C GLU A 168 37.76 1.11 -11.16
N VAL A 169 38.02 2.42 -11.02
CA VAL A 169 37.92 3.10 -9.70
C VAL A 169 37.00 4.34 -9.72
N VAL A 170 36.24 4.59 -10.79
CA VAL A 170 35.43 5.82 -10.91
C VAL A 170 33.92 5.59 -10.77
N ASP A 171 33.41 4.35 -10.85
CA ASP A 171 31.95 4.13 -10.94
C ASP A 171 31.26 3.77 -9.61
N THR A 172 32.00 3.25 -8.62
CA THR A 172 31.38 2.80 -7.35
C THR A 172 31.08 3.94 -6.36
N MET A 173 31.74 5.11 -6.51
CA MET A 173 31.44 6.29 -5.68
C MET A 173 30.26 7.11 -6.23
N GLY A 174 29.92 6.99 -7.53
CA GLY A 174 28.79 7.68 -8.15
C GLY A 174 27.43 7.11 -7.72
N ALA A 175 27.32 5.78 -7.64
CA ALA A 175 26.08 5.11 -7.24
C ALA A 175 25.77 5.30 -5.75
N ALA A 176 26.77 5.24 -4.86
CA ALA A 176 26.57 5.50 -3.44
C ALA A 176 26.24 6.99 -3.16
N ALA A 177 26.89 7.93 -3.86
CA ALA A 177 26.60 9.35 -3.75
C ALA A 177 25.20 9.70 -4.31
N GLN A 178 24.75 9.07 -5.40
CA GLN A 178 23.41 9.28 -5.94
C GLN A 178 22.31 8.65 -5.07
N VAL A 179 22.55 7.51 -4.43
CA VAL A 179 21.59 6.91 -3.47
C VAL A 179 21.50 7.77 -2.20
N LEU A 180 22.63 8.27 -1.69
CA LEU A 180 22.66 9.21 -0.57
C LEU A 180 22.02 10.56 -0.92
N GLU A 181 22.24 11.14 -2.09
CA GLU A 181 21.59 12.39 -2.53
C GLU A 181 20.09 12.22 -2.82
N SER A 182 19.66 11.07 -3.33
CA SER A 182 18.25 10.78 -3.60
C SER A 182 17.45 10.53 -2.31
N ALA A 183 18.06 9.89 -1.31
CA ALA A 183 17.49 9.79 0.03
C ALA A 183 17.45 11.17 0.74
N ASN A 184 18.51 11.99 0.58
CA ASN A 184 18.58 13.30 1.22
C ASN A 184 17.61 14.33 0.60
N ARG A 185 17.28 14.21 -0.70
CA ARG A 185 16.23 15.05 -1.33
C ARG A 185 14.83 14.73 -0.82
N GLY A 186 14.53 13.46 -0.54
CA GLY A 186 13.22 13.05 -0.02
C GLY A 186 12.96 13.45 1.43
N VAL A 187 14.01 13.69 2.21
CA VAL A 187 13.93 14.14 3.62
C VAL A 187 13.96 15.67 3.73
N ALA A 188 14.74 16.36 2.88
CA ALA A 188 14.78 17.83 2.82
C ALA A 188 13.42 18.45 2.42
N ASP A 189 12.61 17.75 1.62
CA ASP A 189 11.26 18.18 1.22
C ASP A 189 10.21 17.99 2.34
N LYS A 190 10.57 17.29 3.41
CA LYS A 190 9.72 17.06 4.61
C LYS A 190 10.08 18.02 5.75
N GLU A 191 11.19 18.74 5.67
CA GLU A 191 11.53 19.77 6.64
C GLU A 191 10.54 20.94 6.57
N GLY A 192 10.19 21.49 7.73
CA GLY A 192 9.46 22.75 7.77
C GLY A 192 8.60 22.92 9.00
N LYS A 193 7.62 23.81 8.88
CA LYS A 193 6.68 24.12 9.96
C LYS A 193 5.44 23.26 9.87
N TYR A 194 5.04 22.68 10.99
CA TYR A 194 3.88 21.79 11.11
C TYR A 194 2.93 22.29 12.18
N LEU A 195 1.64 22.35 11.85
CA LEU A 195 0.59 22.46 12.85
C LEU A 195 0.37 21.08 13.47
N THR A 196 0.50 20.98 14.78
CA THR A 196 0.29 19.73 15.52
C THR A 196 -1.09 19.69 16.17
N PHE A 197 -1.67 18.50 16.24
CA PHE A 197 -2.98 18.26 16.84
C PHE A 197 -3.08 16.83 17.37
N THR A 198 -4.05 16.58 18.23
CA THR A 198 -4.27 15.27 18.86
C THR A 198 -5.46 14.54 18.23
N LEU A 199 -5.35 13.22 18.10
CA LEU A 199 -6.47 12.29 17.87
C LEU A 199 -6.34 11.10 18.82
N ALA A 200 -7.33 10.86 19.67
CA ALA A 200 -7.39 9.75 20.63
C ALA A 200 -6.09 9.46 21.39
N LYS A 201 -5.37 10.52 21.81
CA LYS A 201 -4.09 10.54 22.54
C LYS A 201 -2.82 10.41 21.70
N GLU A 202 -2.94 10.33 20.39
CA GLU A 202 -1.81 10.35 19.46
C GLU A 202 -1.63 11.76 18.88
N ASP A 203 -0.38 12.15 18.66
CA ASP A 203 -0.01 13.44 18.11
C ASP A 203 0.26 13.34 16.60
N PHE A 204 -0.42 14.18 15.84
CA PHE A 204 -0.29 14.30 14.40
C PHE A 204 0.21 15.68 14.00
N GLY A 205 0.77 15.79 12.80
CA GLY A 205 1.24 17.04 12.21
C GLY A 205 0.82 17.19 10.75
N ILE A 206 0.37 18.38 10.36
CA ILE A 206 0.15 18.76 8.96
C ILE A 206 1.01 19.98 8.65
N GLY A 207 1.65 19.98 7.48
CA GLY A 207 2.48 21.10 7.03
C GLY A 207 1.68 22.41 7.05
N ILE A 208 2.26 23.45 7.65
CA ILE A 208 1.55 24.71 7.93
C ILE A 208 1.04 25.39 6.65
N LEU A 209 1.73 25.17 5.53
CA LEU A 209 1.39 25.77 4.23
C LEU A 209 0.04 25.28 3.68
N LYS A 210 -0.40 24.08 4.11
CA LYS A 210 -1.70 23.51 3.74
C LYS A 210 -2.84 24.04 4.61
N ILE A 211 -2.54 24.59 5.79
CA ILE A 211 -3.55 25.12 6.71
C ILE A 211 -3.99 26.51 6.25
N LYS A 212 -5.30 26.72 6.14
CA LYS A 212 -5.86 28.06 5.91
C LYS A 212 -6.37 28.68 7.18
N GLU A 213 -7.18 27.94 7.93
CA GLU A 213 -7.84 28.46 9.14
C GLU A 213 -8.09 27.33 10.15
N ILE A 214 -8.16 27.67 11.44
CA ILE A 214 -8.62 26.77 12.50
C ILE A 214 -9.87 27.42 13.09
N ILE A 215 -10.98 26.69 13.08
CA ILE A 215 -12.26 27.19 13.57
C ILE A 215 -12.83 26.25 14.63
N GLY A 216 -13.60 26.80 15.57
CA GLY A 216 -14.34 25.97 16.52
C GLY A 216 -15.41 25.13 15.84
N MET A 217 -15.96 24.17 16.57
CA MET A 217 -17.10 23.40 16.09
C MET A 217 -18.27 24.32 15.73
N MET A 218 -18.85 24.07 14.58
CA MET A 218 -20.04 24.77 14.09
C MET A 218 -21.05 23.76 13.57
N PRO A 219 -22.33 24.15 13.37
CA PRO A 219 -23.34 23.24 12.83
C PRO A 219 -22.90 22.65 11.49
N ILE A 220 -22.88 21.32 11.40
CA ILE A 220 -22.56 20.58 10.17
C ILE A 220 -23.86 20.10 9.54
N THR A 221 -24.11 20.50 8.31
CA THR A 221 -25.23 20.01 7.52
C THR A 221 -24.87 18.64 6.97
N LYS A 222 -25.54 17.59 7.46
CA LYS A 222 -25.32 16.22 6.99
C LYS A 222 -25.67 16.09 5.51
N VAL A 223 -24.82 15.40 4.77
CA VAL A 223 -25.05 15.08 3.36
C VAL A 223 -25.44 13.59 3.27
N PRO A 224 -26.59 13.24 2.67
CA PRO A 224 -27.01 11.85 2.53
C PRO A 224 -26.03 11.02 1.68
N ARG A 225 -25.94 9.72 1.96
CA ARG A 225 -25.15 8.74 1.19
C ARG A 225 -23.64 9.02 1.14
N CYS A 226 -23.13 9.83 2.07
CA CYS A 226 -21.68 9.99 2.25
C CYS A 226 -21.10 8.90 3.16
N PRO A 227 -19.83 8.54 2.99
CA PRO A 227 -19.11 7.69 3.94
C PRO A 227 -19.16 8.24 5.37
N GLU A 228 -19.07 7.39 6.37
CA GLU A 228 -19.24 7.81 7.77
C GLU A 228 -18.22 8.86 8.24
N PHE A 229 -17.00 8.82 7.67
CA PHE A 229 -15.97 9.81 7.96
C PHE A 229 -16.29 11.20 7.39
N VAL A 230 -17.23 11.31 6.46
CA VAL A 230 -17.74 12.59 5.97
C VAL A 230 -18.92 13.00 6.86
N ARG A 231 -18.70 14.00 7.71
CA ARG A 231 -19.75 14.50 8.61
C ARG A 231 -20.78 15.34 7.88
N GLY A 232 -20.41 15.90 6.73
CA GLY A 232 -21.27 16.70 5.86
C GLY A 232 -20.55 17.94 5.36
N VAL A 233 -21.24 19.07 5.34
CA VAL A 233 -20.70 20.36 4.90
C VAL A 233 -20.95 21.46 5.92
N ILE A 234 -20.07 22.45 5.95
CA ILE A 234 -20.25 23.70 6.69
C ILE A 234 -20.29 24.88 5.72
N ASN A 235 -20.91 25.98 6.14
CA ASN A 235 -20.80 27.25 5.44
C ASN A 235 -19.79 28.14 6.18
N LEU A 236 -18.62 28.34 5.59
CA LEU A 236 -17.59 29.22 6.10
C LEU A 236 -17.45 30.46 5.21
N ARG A 237 -17.92 31.61 5.71
CA ARG A 237 -17.90 32.91 5.00
C ARG A 237 -18.51 32.84 3.60
N GLY A 238 -19.66 32.16 3.46
CA GLY A 238 -20.38 32.02 2.19
C GLY A 238 -19.86 30.90 1.29
N ARG A 239 -18.83 30.16 1.70
CA ARG A 239 -18.29 29.00 0.96
C ARG A 239 -18.72 27.71 1.63
N VAL A 240 -19.20 26.77 0.83
CA VAL A 240 -19.52 25.41 1.28
C VAL A 240 -18.23 24.61 1.37
N ILE A 241 -17.89 24.13 2.55
CA ILE A 241 -16.68 23.36 2.82
C ILE A 241 -17.08 21.96 3.32
N PRO A 242 -16.65 20.88 2.66
CA PRO A 242 -16.84 19.53 3.18
C PRO A 242 -16.06 19.33 4.47
N VAL A 243 -16.66 18.64 5.44
CA VAL A 243 -16.05 18.38 6.75
C VAL A 243 -15.92 16.88 6.99
N LEU A 244 -14.70 16.46 7.31
CA LEU A 244 -14.33 15.08 7.56
C LEU A 244 -13.91 14.92 9.02
N ASP A 245 -14.26 13.79 9.62
CA ASP A 245 -13.79 13.37 10.94
C ASP A 245 -12.54 12.49 10.79
N LEU A 246 -11.39 12.99 11.27
CA LEU A 246 -10.13 12.26 11.14
C LEU A 246 -10.07 11.01 12.00
N ARG A 247 -10.77 10.95 13.14
CA ARG A 247 -10.84 9.70 13.92
C ARG A 247 -11.51 8.62 13.10
N MET A 248 -12.67 8.94 12.50
CA MET A 248 -13.39 8.01 11.64
C MET A 248 -12.56 7.64 10.40
N ARG A 249 -11.86 8.62 9.80
CA ARG A 249 -10.99 8.39 8.64
C ARG A 249 -9.84 7.41 8.92
N PHE A 250 -9.27 7.47 10.12
CA PHE A 250 -8.16 6.61 10.55
C PHE A 250 -8.60 5.37 11.34
N GLY A 251 -9.92 5.08 11.40
CA GLY A 251 -10.44 3.90 12.10
C GLY A 251 -10.27 3.97 13.62
N VAL A 252 -10.04 5.16 14.15
CA VAL A 252 -9.95 5.42 15.60
C VAL A 252 -11.36 5.51 16.16
N ASN A 253 -11.57 4.98 17.37
CA ASN A 253 -12.88 5.02 18.02
C ASN A 253 -13.46 6.45 18.05
N ALA A 254 -14.70 6.56 17.58
CA ALA A 254 -15.48 7.78 17.67
C ALA A 254 -15.57 8.23 19.14
N ALA A 255 -15.40 9.53 19.38
CA ALA A 255 -15.65 10.13 20.68
C ALA A 255 -16.60 11.32 20.51
N GLU A 256 -17.22 11.70 21.61
CA GLU A 256 -18.00 12.92 21.66
C GLU A 256 -17.11 14.14 21.43
N TYR A 257 -17.63 15.11 20.70
CA TYR A 257 -16.95 16.38 20.50
C TYR A 257 -16.97 17.18 21.80
N THR A 258 -15.83 17.76 22.12
CA THR A 258 -15.63 18.58 23.32
C THR A 258 -15.44 20.04 22.95
N GLU A 259 -15.34 20.93 23.94
CA GLU A 259 -14.98 22.34 23.72
C GLU A 259 -13.59 22.53 23.09
N ARG A 260 -12.72 21.52 23.18
CA ARG A 260 -11.39 21.53 22.58
C ARG A 260 -11.40 21.08 21.11
N THR A 261 -12.46 20.37 20.71
CA THR A 261 -12.62 19.87 19.35
C THR A 261 -12.77 21.03 18.39
N CYS A 262 -12.03 21.00 17.28
CA CYS A 262 -12.01 22.07 16.30
C CYS A 262 -11.92 21.51 14.88
N ILE A 263 -12.28 22.35 13.91
CA ILE A 263 -12.17 22.05 12.48
C ILE A 263 -10.93 22.77 11.95
N VAL A 264 -9.95 22.01 11.49
CA VAL A 264 -8.78 22.53 10.78
C VAL A 264 -9.10 22.57 9.29
N VAL A 265 -9.20 23.77 8.74
CA VAL A 265 -9.49 23.97 7.32
C VAL A 265 -8.20 23.93 6.54
N VAL A 266 -8.08 22.95 5.65
CA VAL A 266 -6.91 22.69 4.82
C VAL A 266 -7.22 22.86 3.35
N GLU A 267 -6.18 23.13 2.57
CA GLU A 267 -6.22 23.09 1.12
C GLU A 267 -5.55 21.81 0.62
N VAL A 268 -6.30 21.01 -0.13
CA VAL A 268 -5.90 19.71 -0.66
C VAL A 268 -5.72 19.83 -2.15
N ASP A 269 -4.61 19.30 -2.68
CA ASP A 269 -4.44 19.18 -4.13
C ASP A 269 -5.32 18.05 -4.64
N SER A 270 -6.33 18.43 -5.42
CA SER A 270 -7.22 17.50 -6.10
C SER A 270 -6.86 17.61 -7.56
N GLY A 271 -6.61 16.54 -8.32
CA GLY A 271 -6.08 16.62 -9.71
C GLY A 271 -6.86 17.51 -10.72
N SER A 272 -7.97 18.13 -10.29
CA SER A 272 -8.78 19.16 -10.96
C SER A 272 -8.62 20.59 -10.38
N GLY A 273 -7.63 20.83 -9.51
CA GLY A 273 -7.37 22.08 -8.78
C GLY A 273 -7.52 21.94 -7.26
N ASN A 274 -7.18 23.01 -6.53
CA ASN A 274 -7.16 23.00 -5.06
C ASN A 274 -8.57 22.95 -4.47
N LEU A 275 -8.74 22.16 -3.40
CA LEU A 275 -10.01 21.98 -2.71
C LEU A 275 -9.87 22.29 -1.21
N MET A 276 -10.78 23.10 -0.71
CA MET A 276 -10.86 23.40 0.72
C MET A 276 -11.64 22.31 1.44
N VAL A 277 -11.07 21.80 2.54
CA VAL A 277 -11.66 20.71 3.34
C VAL A 277 -11.49 21.03 4.82
N GLY A 278 -12.53 20.80 5.61
CA GLY A 278 -12.47 20.88 7.07
C GLY A 278 -12.16 19.54 7.70
N LEU A 279 -11.22 19.49 8.63
CA LEU A 279 -10.81 18.28 9.36
C LEU A 279 -11.14 18.43 10.83
N ILE A 280 -12.04 17.60 11.35
CA ILE A 280 -12.34 17.55 12.78
C ILE A 280 -11.19 16.83 13.48
N VAL A 281 -10.63 17.50 14.48
CA VAL A 281 -9.56 16.99 15.35
C VAL A 281 -9.91 17.22 16.81
N ASP A 282 -9.32 16.47 17.74
CA ASP A 282 -9.67 16.58 19.16
C ASP A 282 -9.22 17.89 19.77
N SER A 283 -8.02 18.33 19.42
CA SER A 283 -7.46 19.60 19.83
C SER A 283 -6.24 19.94 18.98
N VAL A 284 -6.08 21.22 18.64
CA VAL A 284 -4.81 21.74 18.11
C VAL A 284 -3.87 22.00 19.28
N SER A 285 -2.61 21.62 19.12
CA SER A 285 -1.56 21.78 20.12
C SER A 285 -0.73 23.03 19.83
N GLU A 286 0.32 22.93 19.02
CA GLU A 286 1.23 24.03 18.73
C GLU A 286 1.79 23.93 17.30
N VAL A 287 2.51 24.97 16.85
CA VAL A 287 3.24 24.94 15.59
C VAL A 287 4.71 24.66 15.86
N LEU A 288 5.23 23.57 15.29
CA LEU A 288 6.62 23.16 15.46
C LEU A 288 7.40 23.34 14.18
N ASN A 289 8.66 23.74 14.30
CA ASN A 289 9.61 23.70 13.20
C ASN A 289 10.41 22.40 13.31
N ILE A 290 10.14 21.46 12.41
CA ILE A 290 10.70 20.10 12.43
C ILE A 290 11.75 20.04 11.33
N LYS A 291 12.99 19.75 11.72
CA LYS A 291 14.12 19.60 10.80
C LYS A 291 14.11 18.24 10.13
N ALA A 292 14.70 18.15 8.94
CA ALA A 292 14.91 16.90 8.21
C ALA A 292 15.50 15.78 9.10
N GLU A 293 16.49 16.12 9.92
CA GLU A 293 17.19 15.20 10.84
C GLU A 293 16.31 14.64 11.96
N GLU A 294 15.22 15.33 12.31
CA GLU A 294 14.27 14.92 13.35
C GLU A 294 13.16 14.02 12.78
N ILE A 295 13.12 13.86 11.45
CA ILE A 295 12.12 13.07 10.73
C ILE A 295 12.74 11.73 10.38
N GLU A 296 12.21 10.68 11.00
CA GLU A 296 12.49 9.31 10.60
C GLU A 296 11.49 8.85 9.55
N GLU A 297 11.97 8.02 8.63
CA GLU A 297 11.07 7.27 7.76
C GLU A 297 10.16 6.40 8.62
N THR A 298 8.92 6.26 8.17
CA THR A 298 7.96 5.36 8.78
C THR A 298 8.60 3.97 8.83
N PRO A 299 8.80 3.35 10.02
CA PRO A 299 9.29 2.00 10.08
C PRO A 299 8.33 1.13 9.29
N ALA A 300 8.86 0.08 8.64
CA ALA A 300 8.03 -0.94 8.03
C ALA A 300 7.23 -1.60 9.16
N PHE A 301 6.05 -1.05 9.46
CA PHE A 301 5.06 -1.68 10.31
C PHE A 301 4.68 -2.96 9.57
N GLY A 302 5.21 -4.09 10.04
CA GLY A 302 5.00 -5.39 9.40
C GLY A 302 3.55 -5.55 8.94
N ALA A 303 3.39 -5.90 7.66
CA ALA A 303 2.15 -6.12 6.92
C ALA A 303 0.86 -5.89 7.71
N LYS A 304 0.29 -4.66 7.65
CA LYS A 304 -1.15 -4.31 7.79
C LYS A 304 -1.48 -2.83 8.12
N VAL A 305 -0.52 -1.91 8.11
CA VAL A 305 -0.83 -0.47 8.29
C VAL A 305 -0.75 0.24 6.95
N ASP A 306 -1.85 0.85 6.52
CA ASP A 306 -1.89 1.77 5.38
C ASP A 306 -1.08 3.02 5.77
N THR A 307 0.18 3.08 5.34
CA THR A 307 1.13 4.15 5.67
C THR A 307 1.24 5.20 4.57
N ASP A 308 0.45 5.12 3.51
CA ASP A 308 0.61 5.93 2.29
C ASP A 308 0.29 7.41 2.52
N TYR A 309 -0.42 7.72 3.60
CA TYR A 309 -0.68 9.08 4.07
C TYR A 309 0.29 9.57 5.14
N ILE A 310 1.25 8.75 5.59
CA ILE A 310 2.26 9.15 6.57
C ILE A 310 3.49 9.66 5.82
N LEU A 311 3.75 10.95 5.97
CA LEU A 311 4.95 11.59 5.42
C LEU A 311 6.22 11.13 6.16
N GLY A 312 6.11 10.90 7.47
CA GLY A 312 7.19 10.41 8.33
C GLY A 312 6.84 10.53 9.81
N MET A 313 7.77 10.17 10.69
CA MET A 313 7.62 10.32 12.13
C MET A 313 8.65 11.30 12.68
N ALA A 314 8.19 12.37 13.31
CA ALA A 314 9.06 13.36 13.95
C ALA A 314 9.36 12.96 15.39
N LYS A 315 10.64 12.76 15.73
CA LYS A 315 11.11 12.56 17.09
C LYS A 315 11.58 13.88 17.68
N ILE A 316 10.77 14.44 18.57
CA ILE A 316 11.07 15.70 19.25
C ILE A 316 11.12 15.49 20.77
N SER A 317 11.67 16.47 21.48
CA SER A 317 11.78 16.45 22.95
C SER A 317 10.39 16.48 23.62
N GLY A 318 9.74 15.32 23.74
CA GLY A 318 8.38 15.20 24.28
C GLY A 318 7.57 14.03 23.71
N GLY A 319 8.01 13.37 22.65
CA GLY A 319 7.32 12.20 22.07
C GLY A 319 7.53 12.05 20.58
N VAL A 320 6.82 11.08 19.99
CA VAL A 320 6.77 10.86 18.55
C VAL A 320 5.52 11.52 17.99
N LYS A 321 5.66 12.29 16.92
CA LYS A 321 4.53 12.88 16.19
C LYS A 321 4.46 12.32 14.77
N ILE A 322 3.26 11.96 14.33
CA ILE A 322 3.03 11.39 12.99
C ILE A 322 2.77 12.54 12.01
N LEU A 323 3.64 12.71 11.03
CA LEU A 323 3.48 13.74 9.99
C LEU A 323 2.61 13.19 8.87
N LEU A 324 1.54 13.90 8.53
CA LEU A 324 0.55 13.49 7.55
C LEU A 324 0.78 14.17 6.21
N ASN A 325 0.76 13.38 5.14
CA ASN A 325 0.52 13.86 3.80
C ASN A 325 -1.00 13.95 3.59
N ILE A 326 -1.54 15.16 3.71
CA ILE A 326 -2.99 15.37 3.67
C ILE A 326 -3.59 15.17 2.26
N ASP A 327 -2.78 15.35 1.21
CA ASP A 327 -3.22 15.11 -0.17
C ASP A 327 -3.48 13.62 -0.40
N SER A 328 -2.59 12.76 0.11
CA SER A 328 -2.78 11.30 0.11
C SER A 328 -3.86 10.84 1.09
N ALA A 329 -3.91 11.43 2.29
CA ALA A 329 -4.88 11.05 3.32
C ALA A 329 -6.33 11.24 2.88
N LEU A 330 -6.57 12.26 2.04
CA LEU A 330 -7.91 12.70 1.66
C LEU A 330 -8.23 12.44 0.18
N ASN A 331 -7.48 11.55 -0.48
CA ASN A 331 -7.47 11.31 -1.93
C ASN A 331 -8.74 11.79 -2.66
N VAL A 332 -8.49 12.81 -3.50
CA VAL A 332 -9.27 13.48 -4.55
C VAL A 332 -10.63 12.89 -4.92
N GLU A 333 -10.79 11.57 -5.09
CA GLU A 333 -12.07 10.97 -5.51
C GLU A 333 -13.12 10.91 -4.40
N ASP A 334 -12.71 10.77 -3.13
CA ASP A 334 -13.62 10.83 -1.97
C ASP A 334 -14.27 12.21 -1.83
N ILE A 335 -13.51 13.27 -2.15
CA ILE A 335 -13.98 14.65 -2.06
C ILE A 335 -14.54 15.16 -3.41
N ALA A 336 -14.10 14.62 -4.55
CA ALA A 336 -14.67 14.96 -5.86
C ALA A 336 -16.14 14.50 -5.99
N ARG A 337 -16.53 13.40 -5.31
CA ARG A 337 -17.94 13.02 -5.17
C ARG A 337 -18.77 14.02 -4.33
N LEU A 338 -18.12 14.85 -3.51
CA LEU A 338 -18.77 15.95 -2.77
C LEU A 338 -18.91 17.23 -3.61
N LYS A 339 -18.10 17.41 -4.67
CA LYS A 339 -18.27 18.52 -5.63
C LYS A 339 -19.49 18.32 -6.55
N ALA A 340 -20.00 17.09 -6.67
CA ALA A 340 -21.10 16.71 -7.56
C ALA A 340 -22.49 16.69 -6.87
N LEU A 341 -22.58 17.13 -5.62
CA LEU A 341 -23.80 17.26 -4.81
C LEU A 341 -24.14 18.74 -4.57
#